data_AF-A0A944UL45-F1
#
_entry.id   AF-A0A944UL45-F1
#
_cell.length_a   1.000
_cell.length_b   1.000
_cell.length_c   1.000
_cell.angle_alpha   90.00
_cell.angle_beta   90.00
_cell.angle_gamma   90.00
#
_symmetry.space_group_name_H-M   'P 1'
#
loop_
_entity.id
_entity.type
_entity.pdbx_description
1 polymer ?
#
loop_
_entity_poly.entity_id
_entity_poly.type
_entity_poly.pdbx_seq_one_letter_code
_entity_poly.pdbx_strand_id
1 'polypeptide(L)' 'KLLSKALAPVNDALAGKDYLIGDFSAADLMLGHSCFMANRLGCVTDDMQNIKDYVARIDSRPAFKKAITMGE' A
#
# COMPACT_ATOMS: atom_id res chain seq x y z
N LYS A 1 17.72 -1.48 1.58
CA LYS A 1 17.44 -0.27 0.74
C LYS A 1 16.70 0.76 1.60
N LEU A 2 16.90 2.06 1.39
CA LEU A 2 16.26 3.12 2.19
C LEU A 2 14.73 3.04 2.15
N LEU A 3 14.16 2.72 0.99
CA LEU A 3 12.71 2.58 0.81
C LEU A 3 12.11 1.49 1.71
N SER A 4 12.68 0.28 1.74
CA SER A 4 12.20 -0.79 2.64
C SER A 4 12.20 -0.38 4.11
N LYS A 5 13.22 0.38 4.56
CA LYS A 5 13.25 0.90 5.94
C LYS A 5 12.15 1.92 6.20
N ALA A 6 11.81 2.75 5.22
CA ALA A 6 10.74 3.75 5.34
C ALA A 6 9.34 3.11 5.40
N LEU A 7 9.18 1.86 4.94
CA LEU A 7 7.91 1.13 4.98
C LEU A 7 7.62 0.48 6.33
N ALA A 8 8.63 0.19 7.15
CA ALA A 8 8.45 -0.39 8.47
C ALA A 8 7.41 0.35 9.36
N PRO A 9 7.50 1.68 9.57
CA PRO A 9 6.50 2.39 10.38
C PRO A 9 5.10 2.39 9.76
N VAL A 10 5.00 2.31 8.42
CA VAL A 10 3.71 2.22 7.73
C VAL A 10 3.08 0.85 7.97
N ASN A 11 3.88 -0.22 7.94
CA ASN A 11 3.44 -1.57 8.25
C ASN A 11 2.92 -1.68 9.69
N ASP A 12 3.62 -1.07 10.64
CA ASP A 12 3.20 -1.05 12.04
C ASP A 12 1.92 -0.23 12.23
N ALA A 13 1.81 0.92 11.56
CA ALA A 13 0.63 1.77 11.63
C ALA A 13 -0.65 1.14 11.07
N LEU A 14 -0.49 0.19 10.12
CA LEU A 14 -1.56 -0.60 9.51
C LEU A 14 -1.96 -1.82 10.36
N ALA A 15 -1.25 -2.14 11.44
CA ALA A 15 -1.60 -3.25 12.31
C ALA A 15 -3.02 -3.09 12.87
N GLY A 16 -3.88 -4.08 12.61
CA GLY A 16 -5.28 -4.08 13.06
C GLY A 16 -6.18 -3.06 12.36
N LYS A 17 -5.72 -2.44 11.27
CA LYS A 17 -6.51 -1.48 10.49
C LYS A 17 -6.67 -1.93 9.07
N ASP A 18 -7.82 -1.59 8.52
CA ASP A 18 -8.03 -1.82 7.12
C ASP A 18 -7.29 -0.79 6.26
N TYR A 19 -7.48 0.48 6.54
CA TYR A 19 -6.82 1.58 5.81
C TYR A 19 -5.96 2.40 6.76
N LEU A 20 -5.22 3.39 6.25
CA LEU A 20 -4.25 4.15 7.06
C LEU A 20 -4.87 4.79 8.31
N ILE A 21 -6.14 5.20 8.20
CA ILE A 21 -6.92 5.79 9.29
C ILE A 21 -8.07 4.90 9.77
N GLY A 22 -8.06 3.61 9.42
CA GLY A 22 -9.16 2.67 9.66
C GLY A 22 -10.06 2.51 8.44
N ASP A 23 -10.70 3.61 8.01
CA ASP A 23 -11.54 3.67 6.81
C ASP A 23 -10.80 4.23 5.59
N PHE A 24 -11.29 3.89 4.39
CA PHE A 24 -10.69 4.38 3.15
C PHE A 24 -10.83 5.90 3.03
N SER A 25 -9.73 6.55 2.66
CA SER A 25 -9.62 8.00 2.63
C SER A 25 -8.69 8.50 1.51
N ALA A 26 -8.56 9.82 1.40
CA ALA A 26 -7.60 10.44 0.48
C ALA A 26 -6.14 10.08 0.82
N ALA A 27 -5.83 9.72 2.08
CA ALA A 27 -4.50 9.26 2.45
C ALA A 27 -4.11 7.97 1.71
N ASP A 28 -5.09 7.08 1.51
CA ASP A 28 -4.88 5.80 0.85
C ASP A 28 -4.71 5.96 -0.68
N LEU A 29 -5.23 7.04 -1.27
CA LEU A 29 -4.96 7.37 -2.67
C LEU A 29 -3.49 7.77 -2.87
N MET A 30 -2.95 8.63 -1.98
CA MET A 30 -1.57 9.10 -2.09
C MET A 30 -0.57 8.00 -1.70
N LEU A 31 -0.67 7.50 -0.47
CA LEU A 31 0.31 6.56 0.07
C LEU A 31 0.05 5.13 -0.40
N GLY A 32 -1.21 4.74 -0.69
CA GLY A 32 -1.51 3.43 -1.25
C GLY A 32 -0.86 3.19 -2.60
N HIS A 33 -0.83 4.20 -3.48
CA HIS A 33 -0.09 4.08 -4.74
C HIS A 33 1.42 3.90 -4.51
N SER A 34 2.02 4.68 -3.59
CA SER A 34 3.44 4.52 -3.25
C SER A 34 3.76 3.13 -2.68
N CYS A 35 2.91 2.60 -1.80
CA CYS A 35 3.06 1.25 -1.25
C CYS A 35 2.89 0.17 -2.33
N PHE A 36 1.92 0.33 -3.24
CA PHE A 36 1.72 -0.58 -4.37
C PHE A 36 2.95 -0.62 -5.29
N MET A 37 3.51 0.54 -5.65
CA MET A 37 4.74 0.63 -6.43
C MET A 37 5.94 0.04 -5.69
N ALA A 38 6.10 0.32 -4.40
CA ALA A 38 7.17 -0.25 -3.60
C ALA A 38 7.09 -1.78 -3.52
N ASN A 39 5.87 -2.35 -3.46
CA ASN A 39 5.64 -3.78 -3.51
C ASN A 39 6.06 -4.36 -4.88
N ARG A 40 5.62 -3.75 -6.00
CA ARG A 40 5.99 -4.16 -7.36
C ARG A 40 7.51 -4.11 -7.60
N LEU A 41 8.21 -3.17 -6.96
CA LEU A 41 9.68 -3.01 -7.02
C LEU A 41 10.44 -3.95 -6.06
N GLY A 42 9.76 -4.87 -5.36
CA GLY A 42 10.37 -5.81 -4.43
C GLY A 42 10.97 -5.15 -3.19
N CYS A 43 10.44 -3.99 -2.78
CA CYS A 43 10.90 -3.28 -1.57
C CYS A 43 10.08 -3.60 -0.32
N VAL A 44 8.90 -4.22 -0.49
CA VAL A 44 8.10 -4.81 0.60
C VAL A 44 8.60 -6.22 0.84
N THR A 45 9.09 -6.48 2.04
CA THR A 45 9.68 -7.76 2.44
C THR A 45 8.62 -8.70 3.03
N ASP A 46 8.99 -9.97 3.24
CA ASP A 46 8.01 -10.99 3.63
C ASP A 46 7.41 -10.83 5.02
N ASP A 47 8.12 -10.16 5.91
CA ASP A 47 7.70 -9.76 7.25
C ASP A 47 6.68 -8.60 7.27
N MET A 48 6.47 -7.91 6.15
CA MET A 48 5.56 -6.74 6.07
C MET A 48 4.14 -7.14 5.66
N GLN A 49 3.53 -8.05 6.41
CA GLN A 49 2.22 -8.61 6.06
C GLN A 49 1.11 -7.54 6.02
N ASN A 50 1.11 -6.56 6.93
CA ASN A 50 0.07 -5.53 6.98
C ASN A 50 0.08 -4.67 5.70
N ILE A 51 1.27 -4.34 5.18
CA ILE A 51 1.39 -3.64 3.89
C ILE A 51 0.94 -4.52 2.74
N LYS A 52 1.31 -5.82 2.73
CA LYS A 52 0.87 -6.73 1.66
C LYS A 52 -0.65 -6.81 1.60
N ASP A 53 -1.31 -6.96 2.75
CA ASP A 53 -2.76 -7.03 2.83
C ASP A 53 -3.42 -5.70 2.43
N TYR A 54 -2.84 -4.59 2.86
CA TYR A 54 -3.28 -3.25 2.48
C TYR A 54 -3.16 -3.01 0.96
N VAL A 55 -2.01 -3.35 0.37
CA VAL A 55 -1.77 -3.22 -1.08
C VAL A 55 -2.72 -4.11 -1.87
N ALA A 56 -2.95 -5.35 -1.44
CA ALA A 56 -3.91 -6.25 -2.09
C ALA A 56 -5.33 -5.66 -2.08
N ARG A 57 -5.72 -5.01 -0.98
CA ARG A 57 -7.02 -4.34 -0.86
C ARG A 57 -7.12 -3.12 -1.76
N ILE A 58 -6.08 -2.28 -1.85
CA ILE A 58 -6.02 -1.16 -2.79
C ILE A 58 -6.10 -1.65 -4.25
N ASP A 59 -5.30 -2.65 -4.62
CA ASP A 59 -5.26 -3.22 -5.97
C ASP A 59 -6.61 -3.85 -6.37
N SER A 60 -7.36 -4.40 -5.43
CA SER A 60 -8.70 -4.95 -5.70
C SER A 60 -9.73 -3.91 -6.13
N ARG A 61 -9.53 -2.62 -5.82
CA ARG A 61 -10.53 -1.57 -6.02
C ARG A 61 -10.71 -1.25 -7.52
N PRO A 62 -11.96 -1.26 -8.05
CA PRO A 62 -12.21 -0.96 -9.47
C PRO A 62 -11.67 0.40 -9.92
N ALA A 63 -11.78 1.43 -9.07
CA ALA A 63 -11.27 2.77 -9.35
C ALA A 63 -9.74 2.79 -9.46
N PHE A 64 -9.04 2.03 -8.61
CA PHE A 64 -7.58 1.94 -8.64
C PHE A 64 -7.11 1.19 -9.90
N LYS A 65 -7.73 0.04 -10.21
CA LYS A 65 -7.45 -0.72 -11.44
C LYS A 65 -7.62 0.16 -12.69
N LYS A 66 -8.70 0.94 -12.76
CA LYS A 66 -8.91 1.88 -13.87
C LYS A 66 -7.80 2.93 -13.93
N ALA A 67 -7.42 3.52 -12.79
CA ALA A 67 -6.40 4.55 -12.75
C ALA A 67 -5.01 4.03 -13.17
N ILE A 68 -4.59 2.87 -12.68
CA ILE A 68 -3.28 2.32 -12.99
C ILE A 68 -3.16 1.84 -14.44
N THR A 69 -4.23 1.27 -15.02
CA THR A 69 -4.25 0.87 -16.44
C THR A 69 -4.29 2.04 -17.41
N MET A 70 -4.78 3.22 -17.00
CA MET A 70 -4.75 4.43 -17.84
C MET A 70 -3.40 5.17 -17.79
N GLY A 71 -2.56 4.87 -16.79
CA GLY A 71 -1.25 5.50 -16.60
C GLY A 71 -0.06 4.69 -17.11
N GLU A 72 -0.29 3.44 -17.54
CA GLU A 72 0.64 2.63 -18.35
C GLU A 72 0.48 2.99 -19.84
#